data_AF-A0A6J4SA59-F1
#
_entry.id   AF-A0A6J4SA59-F1
#
_cell.length_a   1.000
_cell.length_b   1.000
_cell.length_c   1.000
_cell.angle_alpha   90.00
_cell.angle_beta   90.00
_cell.angle_gamma   90.00
#
_symmetry.space_group_name_H-M   'P 1'
#
loop_
_entity.id
_entity.type
_entity.pdbx_description
1 polymer ?
#
loop_
_entity_poly.entity_id
_entity_poly.type
_entity_poly.pdbx_seq_one_letter_code
_entity_poly.pdbx_strand_id
1 'polypeptide(L)' 'MPDFGDMKGAAKDAPRPARKSQKDLIRELAKELAGVEDGAERLEERRGMKIDELTSDEADALIDELSPEGG' A
#
# COMPACT_ATOMS: atom_id res chain seq x y z
N MET A 1 -0.29 -33.99 30.64
CA MET A 1 -1.25 -33.01 30.11
C MET A 1 -0.44 -31.97 29.34
N PRO A 2 -0.66 -31.74 28.05
CA PRO A 2 0.02 -30.65 27.34
C PRO A 2 -0.62 -29.32 27.75
N ASP A 3 0.24 -28.32 28.00
CA ASP A 3 -0.11 -26.96 28.36
C ASP A 3 -0.53 -26.19 27.08
N PHE A 4 -1.70 -25.55 27.09
CA PHE A 4 -2.25 -24.76 25.97
C PHE A 4 -1.93 -23.27 26.12
N GLY A 5 -0.77 -22.94 26.71
CA GLY A 5 -0.34 -21.56 26.97
C GLY A 5 0.09 -20.74 25.75
N ASP A 6 0.41 -21.36 24.60
CA ASP A 6 1.18 -20.69 23.54
C ASP A 6 0.55 -20.76 22.13
N MET A 7 -0.72 -20.36 21.99
CA MET A 7 -1.33 -20.15 20.65
C MET A 7 -1.86 -18.72 20.44
N LYS A 8 -1.16 -17.71 20.98
CA LYS A 8 -1.42 -16.30 20.67
C LYS A 8 -0.22 -15.62 20.00
N GLY A 9 0.34 -16.26 18.97
CA GLY A 9 1.60 -15.80 18.38
C GLY A 9 1.83 -16.01 16.88
N ALA A 10 0.96 -16.70 16.14
CA ALA A 10 1.31 -17.21 14.81
C ALA A 10 0.45 -16.65 13.65
N ALA A 11 0.05 -15.38 13.72
CA ALA A 11 -0.61 -14.69 12.60
C ALA A 11 0.16 -13.42 12.17
N LYS A 12 1.47 -13.38 12.38
CA LYS A 12 2.30 -12.18 12.12
C LYS A 12 2.88 -12.08 10.71
N ASP A 13 2.78 -13.11 9.87
CA ASP A 13 3.61 -13.18 8.65
C ASP A 13 2.83 -13.21 7.32
N ALA A 14 1.51 -13.00 7.35
CA ALA A 14 0.74 -12.83 6.11
C ALA A 14 0.72 -11.35 5.71
N PRO A 15 1.12 -10.98 4.48
CA PRO A 15 1.00 -9.62 3.98
C PRO A 15 -0.44 -9.14 4.12
N ARG A 16 -0.66 -8.07 4.89
CA ARG A 16 -2.01 -7.51 5.05
C ARG A 16 -2.33 -6.67 3.82
N PRO A 17 -3.55 -6.74 3.27
CA PRO A 17 -3.94 -5.86 2.17
C PRO A 17 -3.84 -4.39 2.59
N ALA A 18 -3.57 -3.50 1.64
CA ALA A 18 -3.52 -2.07 1.87
C ALA A 18 -4.87 -1.55 2.37
N ARG A 19 -4.82 -0.64 3.33
CA ARG A 19 -6.00 0.05 3.87
C ARG A 19 -6.57 0.99 2.82
N LYS A 20 -7.89 1.22 2.88
CA LYS A 20 -8.57 2.17 1.99
C LYS A 20 -7.90 3.56 2.00
N SER A 21 -7.52 4.07 3.17
CA SER A 21 -6.85 5.36 3.29
C SER A 21 -5.49 5.42 2.58
N GLN A 22 -4.73 4.32 2.57
CA GLN A 22 -3.45 4.25 1.87
C GLN A 22 -3.68 4.28 0.35
N LYS A 23 -4.64 3.48 -0.12
CA LYS A 23 -5.02 3.43 -1.55
C LYS A 23 -5.53 4.78 -2.04
N ASP A 24 -6.35 5.46 -1.25
CA ASP A 24 -6.90 6.77 -1.61
C ASP A 24 -5.79 7.84 -1.66
N LEU A 25 -4.86 7.82 -0.70
CA LEU A 25 -3.70 8.72 -0.71
C LEU A 25 -2.78 8.49 -1.92
N ILE A 26 -2.51 7.24 -2.29
CA ILE A 26 -1.72 6.92 -3.50
C ILE A 26 -2.39 7.48 -4.75
N ARG A 27 -3.72 7.35 -4.86
CA ARG A 27 -4.47 7.90 -6.00
C ARG A 27 -4.40 9.42 -6.06
N GLU A 28 -4.43 10.10 -4.91
CA GLU A 28 -4.28 11.55 -4.80
C GLU A 28 -2.87 11.99 -5.21
N LEU A 29 -1.83 11.43 -4.60
CA LEU A 29 -0.44 11.75 -4.91
C LEU A 29 -0.09 11.46 -6.38
N ALA A 30 -0.60 10.36 -6.95
CA ALA A 30 -0.39 10.03 -8.35
C ALA A 30 -1.01 11.09 -9.30
N LYS A 31 -2.18 11.64 -8.94
CA LYS A 31 -2.81 12.73 -9.70
C LYS A 31 -2.02 14.02 -9.58
N GLU A 32 -1.56 14.36 -8.38
CA GLU A 32 -0.76 15.56 -8.13
C GLU A 32 0.58 15.51 -8.88
N LEU A 33 1.29 14.39 -8.82
CA LEU A 33 2.57 14.20 -9.52
C LEU A 33 2.42 14.20 -11.05
N ALA A 34 1.38 13.58 -11.58
CA ALA A 34 1.12 13.54 -13.01
C ALA A 34 0.49 14.85 -13.54
N GLY A 35 -0.06 15.67 -12.65
CA GLY A 35 -0.80 16.89 -12.99
C GLY A 35 -2.12 16.65 -13.74
N VAL A 36 -2.66 15.43 -13.70
CA VAL A 36 -3.85 15.01 -14.47
C VAL A 36 -4.69 13.98 -13.69
N GLU A 37 -6.00 13.92 -13.96
CA GLU A 37 -6.94 13.01 -13.28
C GLU A 37 -6.60 11.53 -13.49
N ASP A 38 -5.99 11.16 -14.62
CA ASP A 38 -5.58 9.79 -14.97
C ASP A 38 -4.24 9.38 -14.35
N GLY A 39 -3.66 10.19 -13.44
CA GLY A 39 -2.35 9.93 -12.86
C GLY A 39 -2.24 8.58 -12.15
N ALA A 40 -3.32 8.14 -11.49
CA ALA A 40 -3.38 6.84 -10.83
C ALA A 40 -3.37 5.66 -11.83
N GLU A 41 -4.11 5.75 -12.95
CA GLU A 41 -4.13 4.70 -13.97
C GLU A 41 -2.78 4.57 -14.65
N ARG A 42 -2.14 5.70 -14.99
CA ARG A 42 -0.77 5.71 -15.53
C ARG A 42 0.27 5.14 -14.57
N LEU A 43 0.09 5.37 -13.27
CA LEU A 43 0.95 4.78 -12.25
C LEU A 43 0.80 3.26 -12.21
N GLU A 44 -0.43 2.75 -12.26
CA GLU A 44 -0.71 1.30 -12.34
C GLU A 44 -0.12 0.68 -13.62
N GLU A 45 -0.28 1.33 -14.77
CA GLU A 45 0.30 0.89 -16.04
C GLU A 45 1.82 0.88 -16.00
N ARG A 46 2.44 1.95 -15.48
CA ARG A 46 3.90 2.08 -15.36
C ARG A 46 4.50 1.00 -14.47
N ARG A 47 3.79 0.61 -13.40
CA ARG A 47 4.25 -0.41 -12.45
C ARG A 47 3.79 -1.83 -12.80
N GLY A 48 2.80 -1.97 -13.68
CA GLY A 48 2.15 -3.25 -13.95
C GLY A 48 1.44 -3.83 -12.73
N MET A 49 0.99 -2.99 -11.80
CA MET A 49 0.36 -3.41 -10.54
C MET A 49 -0.88 -2.58 -10.24
N LYS A 50 -1.93 -3.21 -9.69
CA LYS A 50 -3.14 -2.51 -9.27
C LYS A 50 -2.98 -1.97 -7.85
N ILE A 51 -3.38 -0.71 -7.62
CA ILE A 51 -3.43 -0.09 -6.28
C ILE A 51 -4.31 -0.93 -5.35
N ASP A 52 -5.33 -1.58 -5.91
CA ASP A 52 -6.24 -2.42 -5.14
C ASP A 52 -5.63 -3.76 -4.68
N GLU A 53 -4.55 -4.21 -5.31
CA GLU A 53 -3.84 -5.44 -4.99
C GLU A 53 -2.63 -5.22 -4.07
N LEU A 54 -2.31 -3.96 -3.75
CA LEU A 54 -1.23 -3.60 -2.86
C LEU A 54 -1.43 -4.20 -1.46
N THR A 55 -0.32 -4.64 -0.88
CA THR A 55 -0.20 -4.89 0.55
C THR A 55 0.00 -3.57 1.29
N SER A 56 -0.25 -3.57 2.61
CA SER A 56 -0.06 -2.39 3.46
C SER A 56 1.37 -1.84 3.34
N ASP A 57 2.37 -2.73 3.31
CA ASP A 57 3.79 -2.35 3.27
C ASP A 57 4.18 -1.79 1.89
N GLU A 58 3.69 -2.39 0.80
CA GLU A 58 3.89 -1.85 -0.56
C GLU A 58 3.20 -0.50 -0.75
N ALA A 59 2.03 -0.32 -0.13
CA ALA A 59 1.32 0.94 -0.19
C ALA A 59 2.07 2.05 0.56
N ASP A 60 2.61 1.76 1.75
CA ASP A 60 3.43 2.71 2.50
C ASP A 60 4.70 3.09 1.71
N ALA A 61 5.41 2.11 1.15
CA ALA A 61 6.58 2.38 0.31
C ALA A 61 6.26 3.22 -0.93
N LEU A 62 5.09 3.00 -1.54
CA LEU A 62 4.63 3.77 -2.68
C LEU A 62 4.25 5.21 -2.30
N ILE A 63 3.63 5.40 -1.14
CA ILE A 63 3.34 6.74 -0.60
C ILE A 63 4.65 7.52 -0.40
N ASP A 64 5.66 6.88 0.19
CA ASP A 64 6.96 7.52 0.42
C ASP A 64 7.65 7.91 -0.90
N GLU A 65 7.57 7.07 -1.93
CA GLU A 65 8.15 7.41 -3.25
C GLU A 65 7.37 8.53 -3.96
N LEU A 66 6.05 8.58 -3.78
CA LEU A 66 5.18 9.57 -4.41
C LEU A 66 5.09 10.89 -3.62
N SER A 67 5.66 10.96 -2.41
CA SER A 67 5.63 12.16 -1.57
C SER A 67 6.96 12.90 -1.68
N PRO A 68 7.10 13.88 -2.60
CA PRO A 68 8.36 14.58 -2.85
C PRO A 68 8.88 15.43 -1.68
N GLU A 69 8.07 15.64 -0.62
CA GLU A 69 8.41 16.47 0.54
C GLU A 69 8.64 15.68 1.86
N GLY A 70 8.90 14.37 1.77
CA GLY A 70 9.01 13.47 2.93
C GLY A 70 10.41 13.22 3.50
N GLY A 71 11.38 14.14 3.34
CA GLY A 71 12.72 14.07 3.93
C GLY A 71 13.14 15.38 4.58
#